data_AF-A0A3C1B557-F1
#
_entry.id   AF-A0A3C1B557-F1
#
_cell.length_a   1.000
_cell.length_b   1.000
_cell.length_c   1.000
_cell.angle_alpha   90.00
_cell.angle_beta   90.00
_cell.angle_gamma   90.00
#
_symmetry.space_group_name_H-M   'P 1'
#
loop_
_entity.id
_entity.type
_entity.pdbx_description
1 polymer ?
#
loop_
_entity_poly.entity_id
_entity_poly.type
_entity_poly.pdbx_seq_one_letter_code
_entity_poly.pdbx_strand_id
1 'polypeptide(L)'
;HASNFEINGFTKNVSEKALAGIAHRHDMPMVTDLGSGTLIDLTSLHLPHETTVTEALKAGADLVTFSGDKLLGGPQAGIIAGRHDLIAKLKRNPMTRAMRPDKLTLVALQAVLSLYTDPSQLAVELPTFRWLCRDQEDIAGLADRMAAIVQDYCKEFDVAVMPAQSQIGSGALPSDTLASAALRITLAGRHRRPGRALIKLANAFRDLPLPVIGRIADDALWFDLRCLEDEGSFVENLKKLDVS
;
A
#
# COMPACT_ATOMS: atom_id res chain seq x y z
N HIS A 1 -11.57 8.02 -10.13
CA HIS A 1 -11.66 6.96 -9.11
C HIS A 1 -11.82 7.57 -7.72
N ALA A 2 -12.72 7.07 -6.86
CA ALA A 2 -12.72 7.46 -5.44
C ALA A 2 -11.67 6.62 -4.70
N SER A 3 -10.38 6.96 -4.86
CA SER A 3 -9.30 6.09 -4.39
C SER A 3 -9.08 6.18 -2.89
N ASN A 4 -9.39 7.29 -2.22
CA ASN A 4 -9.05 7.49 -0.80
C ASN A 4 -10.26 7.60 0.12
N PHE A 5 -11.47 7.39 -0.40
CA PHE A 5 -12.69 7.35 0.39
C PHE A 5 -13.73 6.47 -0.30
N GLU A 6 -14.68 5.95 0.48
CA GLU A 6 -15.83 5.20 -0.01
C GLU A 6 -17.12 5.83 0.53
N ILE A 7 -18.18 5.84 -0.29
CA ILE A 7 -19.51 6.26 0.15
C ILE A 7 -20.38 5.02 0.34
N ASN A 8 -20.62 4.66 1.59
CA ASN A 8 -21.44 3.52 1.98
C ASN A 8 -22.93 3.90 2.13
N GLY A 9 -23.83 3.00 1.74
CA GLY A 9 -25.30 3.19 1.79
C GLY A 9 -25.97 3.24 0.41
N PHE A 10 -27.10 3.94 0.29
CA PHE A 10 -27.81 4.08 -0.99
C PHE A 10 -27.12 5.09 -1.89
N THR A 11 -26.22 4.60 -2.74
CA THR A 11 -25.51 5.40 -3.75
C THR A 11 -25.74 4.82 -5.14
N LYS A 12 -25.57 5.64 -6.17
CA LYS A 12 -25.64 5.21 -7.57
C LYS A 12 -24.51 5.86 -8.35
N ASN A 13 -23.71 5.04 -9.02
CA ASN A 13 -22.67 5.48 -9.93
C ASN A 13 -23.04 5.10 -11.37
N VAL A 14 -22.61 5.91 -12.33
CA VAL A 14 -22.72 5.59 -13.76
C VAL A 14 -21.53 4.74 -14.14
N SER A 15 -21.75 3.62 -14.82
CA SER A 15 -20.64 2.75 -15.25
C SER A 15 -19.74 3.47 -16.26
N GLU A 16 -18.45 3.12 -16.26
CA GLU A 16 -17.49 3.70 -17.22
C GLU A 16 -17.94 3.47 -18.66
N LYS A 17 -18.50 2.29 -18.96
CA LYS A 17 -19.07 1.98 -20.28
C LYS A 17 -20.20 2.91 -20.70
N ALA A 18 -21.08 3.28 -19.77
CA ALA A 18 -22.15 4.22 -20.05
C ALA A 18 -21.61 5.65 -20.26
N LEU A 19 -20.62 6.06 -19.45
CA LEU A 19 -19.94 7.36 -19.61
C LEU A 19 -19.20 7.46 -20.95
N ALA A 20 -18.49 6.41 -21.36
CA ALA A 20 -17.80 6.34 -22.65
C ALA A 20 -18.80 6.52 -23.79
N GLY A 21 -19.92 5.77 -23.73
CA GLY A 21 -21.00 5.91 -24.70
C GLY A 21 -21.60 7.32 -24.75
N ILE A 22 -21.69 8.05 -23.63
CA ILE A 22 -22.13 9.45 -23.62
C ILE A 22 -21.08 10.34 -24.29
N ALA A 23 -19.80 10.24 -23.89
CA ALA A 23 -18.73 11.07 -24.40
C ALA A 23 -18.57 10.93 -25.93
N HIS A 24 -18.57 9.69 -26.42
CA HIS A 24 -18.42 9.40 -27.85
C HIS A 24 -19.61 9.87 -28.69
N ARG A 25 -20.85 9.87 -28.16
CA ARG A 25 -22.01 10.47 -28.85
C ARG A 25 -21.89 11.98 -29.05
N HIS A 26 -21.00 12.63 -28.31
CA HIS A 26 -20.71 14.06 -28.41
C HIS A 26 -19.32 14.34 -28.98
N ASP A 27 -18.67 13.35 -29.62
CA ASP A 27 -17.32 13.46 -30.17
C ASP A 27 -16.25 13.92 -29.16
N MET A 28 -16.44 13.58 -27.88
CA MET A 28 -15.52 13.90 -26.79
C MET A 28 -14.71 12.67 -26.36
N PRO A 29 -13.40 12.81 -26.09
CA PRO A 29 -12.61 11.74 -25.51
C PRO A 29 -12.98 11.53 -24.04
N MET A 30 -13.06 10.27 -23.61
CA MET A 30 -13.19 9.89 -22.21
C MET A 30 -11.82 9.65 -21.59
N VAL A 31 -11.57 10.26 -20.44
CA VAL A 31 -10.36 10.03 -19.65
C VAL A 31 -10.76 9.45 -18.30
N THR A 32 -10.16 8.32 -17.94
CA THR A 32 -10.31 7.70 -16.62
C THR A 32 -9.04 7.92 -15.81
N ASP A 33 -9.15 8.60 -14.67
CA ASP A 33 -8.10 8.54 -13.65
C ASP A 33 -8.34 7.34 -12.74
N LEU A 34 -7.57 6.29 -12.97
CA LEU A 34 -7.60 5.05 -12.20
C LEU A 34 -6.87 5.25 -10.86
N GLY A 35 -5.80 6.03 -10.85
CA GLY A 35 -5.05 6.35 -9.65
C GLY A 35 -4.18 5.21 -9.13
N SER A 36 -4.72 4.02 -8.87
CA SER A 36 -4.06 2.89 -8.19
C SER A 36 -2.94 2.22 -9.00
N GLY A 37 -3.06 2.19 -10.32
CA GLY A 37 -2.01 1.69 -11.22
C GLY A 37 -1.96 0.17 -11.38
N THR A 38 -3.08 -0.51 -11.12
CA THR A 38 -3.20 -1.96 -11.27
C THR A 38 -3.12 -2.39 -12.73
N LEU A 39 -2.12 -3.21 -13.08
CA LEU A 39 -1.91 -3.71 -14.44
C LEU A 39 -2.43 -5.13 -14.68
N ILE A 40 -2.51 -5.94 -13.62
CA ILE A 40 -2.87 -7.36 -13.68
C ILE A 40 -4.10 -7.65 -12.81
N ASP A 41 -4.75 -8.78 -13.08
CA ASP A 41 -5.82 -9.27 -12.21
C ASP A 41 -5.27 -9.75 -10.87
N LEU A 42 -5.52 -8.96 -9.83
CA LEU A 42 -5.06 -9.21 -8.46
C LEU A 42 -5.67 -10.46 -7.83
N THR A 43 -6.83 -10.92 -8.31
CA THR A 43 -7.51 -12.09 -7.75
C THR A 43 -6.71 -13.38 -7.99
N SER A 44 -5.89 -13.41 -9.05
CA SER A 44 -4.94 -14.50 -9.31
C SER A 44 -3.83 -14.63 -8.25
N LEU A 45 -3.63 -13.57 -7.45
CA LEU A 45 -2.71 -13.51 -6.32
C LEU A 45 -3.44 -13.57 -4.97
N HIS A 46 -4.72 -13.95 -4.96
CA HIS A 46 -5.59 -13.97 -3.77
C HIS A 46 -5.78 -12.60 -3.10
N LEU A 47 -5.61 -11.53 -3.87
CA LEU A 47 -5.86 -10.16 -3.43
C LEU A 47 -7.26 -9.70 -3.87
N PRO A 48 -7.87 -8.71 -3.20
CA PRO A 48 -9.13 -8.11 -3.64
C PRO A 48 -9.06 -7.61 -5.08
N HIS A 49 -10.19 -7.70 -5.78
CA HIS A 49 -10.29 -7.18 -7.14
C HIS A 49 -10.13 -5.67 -7.14
N GLU A 50 -9.33 -5.18 -8.08
CA GLU A 50 -9.14 -3.76 -8.34
C GLU A 50 -9.19 -3.55 -9.85
N THR A 51 -9.83 -2.47 -10.29
CA THR A 51 -9.98 -2.21 -11.73
C THR A 51 -8.61 -2.05 -12.38
N THR A 52 -8.33 -2.84 -13.41
CA THR A 52 -7.07 -2.78 -14.13
C THR A 52 -7.09 -1.70 -15.21
N VAL A 53 -5.91 -1.22 -15.60
CA VAL A 53 -5.74 -0.31 -16.75
C VAL A 53 -6.36 -0.93 -18.01
N THR A 54 -6.22 -2.24 -18.20
CA THR A 54 -6.78 -2.97 -19.34
C THR A 54 -8.31 -2.98 -19.31
N GLU A 55 -8.92 -3.18 -18.14
CA GLU A 55 -10.39 -3.14 -17.97
C GLU A 55 -10.94 -1.75 -18.25
N ALA A 56 -10.32 -0.69 -17.72
CA ALA A 56 -10.74 0.69 -17.97
C ALA A 56 -10.70 1.04 -19.48
N LEU A 57 -9.63 0.64 -20.18
CA LEU A 57 -9.53 0.81 -21.64
C LEU A 57 -10.62 0.02 -22.37
N LYS A 58 -10.87 -1.24 -21.98
CA LYS A 58 -11.95 -2.08 -22.55
C LYS A 58 -13.34 -1.53 -22.26
N ALA A 59 -13.52 -0.81 -21.15
CA ALA A 59 -14.76 -0.13 -20.80
C ALA A 59 -15.02 1.11 -21.68
N GLY A 60 -14.05 1.57 -22.45
CA GLY A 60 -14.20 2.65 -23.43
C GLY A 60 -13.47 3.93 -23.08
N ALA A 61 -12.60 3.94 -22.06
CA ALA A 61 -11.71 5.06 -21.82
C ALA A 61 -10.74 5.24 -23.00
N ASP A 62 -10.65 6.46 -23.52
CA ASP A 62 -9.70 6.81 -24.58
C ASP A 62 -8.29 7.04 -24.02
N LEU A 63 -8.20 7.49 -22.77
CA LEU A 63 -6.98 7.60 -21.98
C LEU A 63 -7.23 7.13 -20.54
N VAL A 64 -6.25 6.47 -19.96
CA VAL A 64 -6.22 6.10 -18.55
C VAL A 64 -4.97 6.68 -17.90
N THR A 65 -5.14 7.34 -16.74
CA THR A 65 -4.04 7.87 -15.93
C THR A 65 -3.92 7.10 -14.62
N PHE A 66 -2.67 6.90 -14.16
CA PHE A 66 -2.41 6.21 -12.90
C PHE A 66 -1.02 6.50 -12.33
N SER A 67 -0.85 6.23 -11.03
CA SER A 67 0.42 6.37 -10.32
C SER A 67 1.33 5.14 -10.52
N GLY A 68 2.64 5.37 -10.58
CA GLY A 68 3.65 4.31 -10.67
C GLY A 68 4.09 3.71 -9.34
N ASP A 69 3.83 4.40 -8.22
CA ASP A 69 4.31 4.10 -6.86
C ASP A 69 3.23 3.56 -5.91
N LYS A 70 2.08 3.17 -6.46
CA LYS A 70 0.99 2.53 -5.72
C LYS A 70 1.00 1.02 -5.98
N LEU A 71 -0.08 0.46 -6.53
CA LEU A 71 -0.18 -0.98 -6.79
C LEU A 71 0.69 -1.43 -7.96
N LEU A 72 1.17 -0.50 -8.80
CA LEU A 72 2.24 -0.81 -9.74
C LEU A 72 3.53 -1.22 -9.02
N GLY A 73 3.78 -0.70 -7.80
CA GLY A 73 4.94 -1.02 -6.98
C GLY A 73 6.27 -0.47 -7.46
N GLY A 74 6.26 0.54 -8.34
CA GLY A 74 7.45 1.19 -8.88
C GLY A 74 7.77 2.55 -8.26
N PRO A 75 8.57 3.39 -8.95
CA PRO A 75 8.91 4.72 -8.47
C PRO A 75 7.75 5.71 -8.66
N GLN A 76 7.84 6.87 -8.00
CA GLN A 76 6.88 7.96 -8.19
C GLN A 76 6.86 8.39 -9.66
N ALA A 77 5.74 8.14 -10.32
CA ALA A 77 5.53 8.49 -11.72
C ALA A 77 4.03 8.68 -12.01
N GLY A 78 3.72 9.57 -12.96
CA GLY A 78 2.40 9.65 -13.59
C GLY A 78 2.44 8.96 -14.95
N ILE A 79 1.63 7.93 -15.12
CA ILE A 79 1.57 7.12 -16.35
C ILE A 79 0.26 7.40 -17.07
N ILE A 80 0.33 7.59 -18.39
CA ILE A 80 -0.84 7.79 -19.26
C ILE A 80 -0.79 6.73 -20.36
N ALA A 81 -1.83 5.91 -20.46
CA ALA A 81 -1.99 4.88 -21.48
C ALA A 81 -3.31 5.09 -22.25
N GLY A 82 -3.36 4.69 -23.51
CA GLY A 82 -4.57 4.77 -24.32
C GLY A 82 -4.29 5.08 -25.78
N ARG A 83 -5.21 5.81 -26.42
CA ARG A 83 -5.21 6.10 -27.86
C ARG A 83 -3.97 6.85 -28.34
N HIS A 84 -3.36 6.34 -29.40
CA HIS A 84 -2.12 6.88 -29.97
C HIS A 84 -2.24 8.35 -30.40
N ASP A 85 -3.35 8.74 -31.05
CA ASP A 85 -3.56 10.12 -31.51
C ASP A 85 -3.62 11.13 -30.34
N LEU A 86 -4.26 10.74 -29.23
CA LEU A 86 -4.35 11.56 -28.02
C LEU A 86 -3.00 11.65 -27.30
N ILE A 87 -2.26 10.53 -27.18
CA ILE A 87 -0.90 10.52 -26.62
C ILE A 87 0.04 11.40 -27.45
N ALA A 88 -0.03 11.33 -28.78
CA ALA A 88 0.77 12.17 -29.67
C ALA A 88 0.45 13.67 -29.48
N LYS A 89 -0.83 14.01 -29.27
CA LYS A 89 -1.25 15.38 -28.93
C LYS A 89 -0.69 15.83 -27.57
N LEU A 90 -0.76 14.98 -26.55
CA LEU A 90 -0.21 15.27 -25.21
C LEU A 90 1.30 15.52 -25.27
N LYS A 91 2.06 14.71 -26.01
CA LYS A 91 3.52 14.85 -26.17
C LYS A 91 3.97 16.20 -26.76
N ARG A 92 3.09 16.91 -27.46
CA ARG A 92 3.37 18.25 -28.02
C ARG A 92 3.11 19.38 -27.03
N ASN A 93 2.46 19.12 -25.89
CA ASN A 93 2.15 20.13 -24.89
C ASN A 93 3.45 20.60 -24.19
N PRO A 94 3.73 21.91 -24.08
CA PRO A 94 4.91 22.43 -23.38
C PRO A 94 5.06 21.93 -21.93
N MET A 95 3.94 21.64 -21.24
CA MET A 95 3.95 21.08 -19.90
C MET A 95 4.67 19.73 -19.80
N THR A 96 4.74 18.95 -20.88
CA THR A 96 5.49 17.69 -20.89
C THR A 96 6.97 17.88 -20.62
N ARG A 97 7.54 19.04 -20.96
CA ARG A 97 8.94 19.36 -20.64
C ARG A 97 9.14 19.67 -19.16
N ALA A 98 8.15 20.31 -18.53
CA ALA A 98 8.16 20.63 -17.11
C ALA A 98 7.90 19.37 -16.24
N MET A 99 7.01 18.49 -16.69
CA MET A 99 6.64 17.23 -16.02
C MET A 99 7.51 16.03 -16.42
N ARG A 100 8.64 16.26 -17.11
CA ARG A 100 9.47 15.17 -17.62
C ARG A 100 10.13 14.44 -16.45
N PRO A 101 9.97 13.12 -16.31
CA PRO A 101 10.63 12.36 -15.26
C PRO A 101 12.15 12.41 -15.43
N ASP A 102 12.86 12.30 -14.32
CA ASP A 102 14.31 12.17 -14.31
C ASP A 102 14.76 10.78 -14.79
N LYS A 103 16.07 10.65 -15.04
CA LYS A 103 16.66 9.42 -15.58
C LYS A 103 16.50 8.22 -14.63
N LEU A 104 16.62 8.42 -13.32
CA LEU A 104 16.53 7.34 -12.34
C LEU A 104 15.09 6.81 -12.28
N THR A 105 14.10 7.70 -12.27
CA THR A 105 12.68 7.31 -12.34
C THR A 105 12.39 6.47 -13.58
N LEU A 106 12.91 6.86 -14.75
CA LEU A 106 12.73 6.08 -15.98
C LEU A 106 13.38 4.69 -15.92
N VAL A 107 14.60 4.58 -15.39
CA VAL A 107 15.31 3.29 -15.26
C VAL A 107 14.60 2.38 -14.26
N ALA A 108 14.20 2.91 -13.11
CA ALA A 108 13.47 2.15 -12.10
C ALA A 108 12.10 1.69 -12.61
N LEU A 109 11.36 2.57 -13.31
CA LEU A 109 10.08 2.22 -13.91
C LEU A 109 10.23 1.13 -14.98
N GLN A 110 11.28 1.20 -15.82
CA GLN A 110 11.56 0.15 -16.80
C GLN A 110 11.84 -1.19 -16.11
N ALA A 111 12.65 -1.21 -15.04
CA ALA A 111 12.95 -2.44 -14.30
C ALA A 111 11.68 -3.06 -13.70
N VAL A 112 10.81 -2.24 -13.12
CA VAL A 112 9.51 -2.68 -12.57
C VAL A 112 8.63 -3.24 -13.68
N LEU A 113 8.45 -2.52 -14.79
CA LEU A 113 7.62 -2.98 -15.92
C LEU A 113 8.14 -4.29 -16.55
N SER A 114 9.45 -4.54 -16.52
CA SER A 114 10.02 -5.83 -16.96
C SER A 114 9.55 -7.00 -16.09
N LEU A 115 9.39 -6.81 -14.77
CA LEU A 115 8.86 -7.85 -13.88
C LEU A 115 7.42 -8.24 -14.25
N TYR A 116 6.62 -7.29 -14.74
CA TYR A 116 5.25 -7.57 -15.20
C TYR A 116 5.17 -8.43 -16.45
N THR A 117 6.29 -8.70 -17.14
CA THR A 117 6.31 -9.67 -18.26
C THR A 117 6.20 -11.12 -17.78
N ASP A 118 6.52 -11.39 -16.51
CA ASP A 118 6.28 -12.66 -15.83
C ASP A 118 5.53 -12.40 -14.51
N PRO A 119 4.19 -12.27 -14.57
CA PRO A 119 3.39 -11.97 -13.38
C PRO A 119 3.54 -12.96 -12.23
N SER A 120 3.96 -14.21 -12.51
CA SER A 120 4.13 -15.25 -11.49
C SER A 120 5.26 -14.92 -10.50
N GLN A 121 6.23 -14.11 -10.92
CA GLN A 121 7.38 -13.72 -10.11
C GLN A 121 7.13 -12.44 -9.29
N LEU A 122 6.01 -11.74 -9.49
CA LEU A 122 5.76 -10.45 -8.82
C LEU A 122 5.73 -10.58 -7.31
N ALA A 123 5.11 -11.64 -6.78
CA ALA A 123 5.03 -11.92 -5.34
C ALA A 123 6.41 -12.20 -4.70
N VAL A 124 7.44 -12.45 -5.51
CA VAL A 124 8.81 -12.70 -5.02
C VAL A 124 9.69 -11.48 -5.25
N GLU A 125 9.69 -10.95 -6.48
CA GLU A 125 10.65 -9.95 -6.93
C GLU A 125 10.23 -8.51 -6.58
N LEU A 126 8.92 -8.20 -6.59
CA LEU A 126 8.44 -6.84 -6.37
C LEU A 126 8.02 -6.63 -4.90
N PRO A 127 8.70 -5.76 -4.12
CA PRO A 127 8.44 -5.62 -2.68
C PRO A 127 6.98 -5.41 -2.32
N THR A 128 6.28 -4.55 -3.08
CA THR A 128 4.84 -4.29 -2.89
C THR A 128 4.01 -5.56 -2.93
N PHE A 129 4.22 -6.43 -3.93
CA PHE A 129 3.49 -7.71 -4.00
C PHE A 129 4.02 -8.73 -3.01
N ARG A 130 5.32 -8.73 -2.70
CA ARG A 130 5.86 -9.62 -1.67
C ARG A 130 5.20 -9.38 -0.31
N TRP A 131 4.94 -8.13 0.05
CA TRP A 131 4.23 -7.79 1.28
C TRP A 131 2.74 -8.07 1.19
N LEU A 132 2.07 -7.73 0.08
CA LEU A 132 0.63 -7.94 -0.08
C LEU A 132 0.27 -9.43 -0.16
N CYS A 133 1.07 -10.23 -0.89
CA CYS A 133 0.86 -11.66 -1.08
C CYS A 133 1.45 -12.52 0.05
N ARG A 134 2.03 -11.91 1.08
CA ARG A 134 2.59 -12.64 2.22
C ARG A 134 1.48 -13.41 2.95
N ASP A 135 1.73 -14.69 3.19
CA ASP A 135 0.80 -15.59 3.86
C ASP A 135 0.54 -15.15 5.31
N GLN A 136 -0.71 -15.27 5.76
CA GLN A 136 -1.10 -14.86 7.10
C GLN A 136 -0.42 -15.72 8.17
N GLU A 137 -0.26 -17.02 7.95
CA GLU A 137 0.38 -17.95 8.88
C GLU A 137 1.87 -17.62 9.04
N ASP A 138 2.55 -17.22 7.96
CA ASP A 138 3.93 -16.76 8.01
C ASP A 138 4.09 -15.50 8.86
N ILE A 139 3.14 -14.55 8.74
CA ILE A 139 3.13 -13.32 9.55
C ILE A 139 2.83 -13.64 11.02
N ALA A 140 1.91 -14.59 11.29
CA ALA A 140 1.61 -15.04 12.65
C ALA A 140 2.82 -15.73 13.30
N GLY A 141 3.47 -16.65 12.59
CA GLY A 141 4.68 -17.31 13.08
C GLY A 141 5.83 -16.33 13.33
N LEU A 142 5.96 -15.29 12.49
CA LEU A 142 6.88 -14.17 12.73
C LEU A 142 6.51 -13.42 14.03
N ALA A 143 5.23 -13.10 14.23
CA ALA A 143 4.77 -12.40 15.43
C ALA A 143 5.06 -13.19 16.71
N ASP A 144 4.83 -14.50 16.69
CA ASP A 144 5.13 -15.38 17.82
C ASP A 144 6.62 -15.37 18.17
N ARG A 145 7.51 -15.44 17.17
CA ARG A 145 8.96 -15.35 17.39
C ARG A 145 9.37 -13.99 17.98
N MET A 146 8.76 -12.90 17.49
CA MET A 146 9.13 -11.55 17.90
C MET A 146 8.54 -11.15 19.26
N ALA A 147 7.41 -11.73 19.68
CA ALA A 147 6.71 -11.32 20.89
C ALA A 147 7.57 -11.43 22.15
N ALA A 148 8.23 -12.57 22.37
CA ALA A 148 9.11 -12.79 23.52
C ALA A 148 10.30 -11.82 23.51
N ILE A 149 10.89 -11.58 22.33
CA ILE A 149 12.03 -10.67 22.18
C ILE A 149 11.61 -9.24 22.53
N VAL A 150 10.50 -8.76 21.97
CA VAL A 150 10.00 -7.40 22.24
C VAL A 150 9.60 -7.25 23.72
N GLN A 151 9.06 -8.30 24.33
CA GLN A 151 8.71 -8.32 25.76
C GLN A 151 9.94 -8.08 26.66
N ASP A 152 11.11 -8.61 26.32
CA ASP A 152 12.35 -8.43 27.10
C ASP A 152 12.82 -6.96 27.15
N TYR A 153 12.53 -6.19 26.10
CA TYR A 153 12.84 -4.75 26.03
C TYR A 153 11.72 -3.86 26.58
N CYS A 154 10.48 -4.35 26.66
CA CYS A 154 9.31 -3.58 27.07
C CYS A 154 8.78 -4.01 28.45
N LYS A 155 9.63 -4.03 29.48
CA LYS A 155 9.32 -4.65 30.80
C LYS A 155 8.13 -4.05 31.57
N GLU A 156 7.80 -2.78 31.33
CA GLU A 156 6.64 -2.11 31.93
C GLU A 156 5.33 -2.38 31.17
N PHE A 157 5.39 -3.16 30.09
CA PHE A 157 4.29 -3.41 29.17
C PHE A 157 4.09 -4.92 28.98
N ASP A 158 2.87 -5.30 28.62
CA ASP A 158 2.51 -6.63 28.18
C ASP A 158 2.49 -6.66 26.65
N VAL A 159 3.24 -7.59 26.06
CA VAL A 159 3.30 -7.83 24.61
C VAL A 159 2.51 -9.09 24.28
N ALA A 160 1.50 -8.96 23.41
CA ALA A 160 0.70 -10.08 22.92
C ALA A 160 0.65 -10.11 21.41
N VAL A 161 0.62 -11.31 20.84
CA VAL A 161 0.30 -11.51 19.41
C VAL A 161 -1.21 -11.43 19.24
N MET A 162 -1.66 -10.59 18.31
CA MET A 162 -3.07 -10.39 18.03
C MET A 162 -3.32 -10.43 16.52
N PRO A 163 -4.47 -10.98 16.07
CA PRO A 163 -4.91 -10.82 14.69
C PRO A 163 -5.02 -9.33 14.34
N ALA A 164 -4.61 -8.99 13.12
CA ALA A 164 -4.66 -7.63 12.59
C ALA A 164 -5.25 -7.62 11.18
N GLN A 165 -5.61 -6.43 10.72
CA GLN A 165 -6.09 -6.17 9.37
C GLN A 165 -5.21 -5.09 8.76
N SER A 166 -4.37 -5.47 7.79
CA SER A 166 -3.51 -4.54 7.06
C SER A 166 -4.35 -3.84 5.99
N GLN A 167 -4.33 -2.51 5.93
CA GLN A 167 -4.99 -1.79 4.85
C GLN A 167 -4.18 -1.89 3.55
N ILE A 168 -4.87 -2.09 2.42
CA ILE A 168 -4.22 -2.11 1.12
C ILE A 168 -4.02 -0.68 0.62
N GLY A 169 -2.75 -0.31 0.40
CA GLY A 169 -2.37 0.95 -0.24
C GLY A 169 -2.32 2.18 0.69
N SER A 170 -1.59 3.20 0.22
CA SER A 170 -1.35 4.48 0.90
C SER A 170 -2.58 5.43 0.82
N GLY A 171 -3.76 4.91 1.16
CA GLY A 171 -5.05 5.59 0.94
C GLY A 171 -5.58 5.45 -0.50
N ALA A 172 -5.30 4.33 -1.18
CA ALA A 172 -5.85 4.02 -2.51
C ALA A 172 -7.00 2.99 -2.48
N LEU A 173 -7.14 2.23 -1.39
CA LEU A 173 -8.23 1.31 -1.12
C LEU A 173 -8.59 1.37 0.38
N PRO A 174 -9.42 2.34 0.82
CA PRO A 174 -9.68 2.58 2.25
C PRO A 174 -10.47 1.45 2.93
N SER A 175 -11.20 0.63 2.17
CA SER A 175 -12.08 -0.43 2.65
C SER A 175 -11.46 -1.82 2.64
N ASP A 176 -10.50 -2.08 1.75
CA ASP A 176 -9.94 -3.41 1.57
C ASP A 176 -8.81 -3.66 2.57
N THR A 177 -8.96 -4.77 3.30
CA THR A 177 -7.97 -5.21 4.28
C THR A 177 -7.51 -6.63 4.01
N LEU A 178 -6.26 -6.89 4.37
CA LEU A 178 -5.65 -8.22 4.36
C LEU A 178 -5.48 -8.71 5.79
N ALA A 179 -5.85 -9.96 6.04
CA ALA A 179 -5.63 -10.59 7.33
C ALA A 179 -4.12 -10.64 7.65
N SER A 180 -3.74 -10.25 8.87
CA SER A 180 -2.34 -10.15 9.30
C SER A 180 -2.21 -10.56 10.77
N ALA A 181 -1.01 -10.47 11.31
CA ALA A 181 -0.72 -10.56 12.74
C ALA A 181 0.12 -9.36 13.20
N ALA A 182 -0.13 -8.92 14.42
CA ALA A 182 0.52 -7.77 15.01
C ALA A 182 1.02 -8.06 16.42
N LEU A 183 2.05 -7.31 16.83
CA LEU A 183 2.40 -7.16 18.23
C LEU A 183 1.53 -6.05 18.82
N ARG A 184 0.72 -6.40 19.81
CA ARG A 184 -0.07 -5.47 20.62
C ARG A 184 0.63 -5.27 21.96
N ILE A 185 1.02 -4.03 22.24
CA ILE A 185 1.73 -3.65 23.47
C ILE A 185 0.82 -2.78 24.34
N THR A 186 0.51 -3.25 25.54
CA THR A 186 -0.33 -2.55 26.53
C THR A 186 0.45 -2.26 27.80
N LEU A 187 0.14 -1.17 28.51
CA LEU A 187 0.77 -0.91 29.80
C LEU A 187 0.39 -2.00 30.82
N ALA A 188 1.38 -2.60 31.49
CA ALA A 188 1.13 -3.69 32.42
C ALA A 188 0.33 -3.22 33.65
N GLY A 189 -0.66 -4.00 34.07
CA GLY A 189 -1.48 -3.71 35.26
C GLY A 189 -2.72 -2.83 35.03
N ARG A 190 -3.53 -2.61 36.08
CA ARG A 190 -4.80 -1.86 36.01
C ARG A 190 -4.60 -0.35 36.11
N HIS A 191 -4.04 0.27 35.07
CA HIS A 191 -3.87 1.73 35.02
C HIS A 191 -5.04 2.42 34.31
N ARG A 192 -5.55 3.50 34.91
CA ARG A 192 -6.72 4.24 34.38
C ARG A 192 -6.42 5.12 33.15
N ARG A 193 -5.14 5.33 32.79
CA ARG A 193 -4.72 6.25 31.70
C ARG A 193 -3.40 5.82 31.04
N PRO A 194 -3.40 4.81 30.14
CA PRO A 194 -2.16 4.31 29.53
C PRO A 194 -1.57 5.26 28.46
N GLY A 195 -2.35 6.21 27.94
CA GLY A 195 -1.98 7.02 26.77
C GLY A 195 -0.61 7.72 26.85
N ARG A 196 -0.23 8.31 27.99
CA ARG A 196 1.08 8.97 28.13
C ARG A 196 2.24 7.97 28.03
N ALA A 197 2.09 6.80 28.64
CA ALA A 197 3.11 5.76 28.59
C ALA A 197 3.24 5.17 27.17
N LEU A 198 2.12 4.96 26.48
CA LEU A 198 2.11 4.48 25.09
C LEU A 198 2.74 5.49 24.12
N ILE A 199 2.49 6.79 24.29
CA ILE A 199 3.15 7.84 23.49
C ILE A 199 4.65 7.83 23.73
N LYS A 200 5.09 7.70 24.99
CA LYS A 200 6.51 7.62 25.33
C LYS A 200 7.16 6.39 24.69
N LEU A 201 6.51 5.23 24.77
CA LEU A 201 6.97 4.00 24.13
C LEU A 201 7.07 4.17 22.61
N ALA A 202 6.05 4.74 21.97
CA ALA A 202 6.06 5.00 20.53
C ALA A 202 7.16 5.99 20.12
N ASN A 203 7.51 6.96 20.97
CA ASN A 203 8.68 7.84 20.73
C ASN A 203 9.98 7.04 20.82
N ALA A 204 10.16 6.21 21.83
CA ALA A 204 11.34 5.37 21.99
C ALA A 204 11.60 4.48 20.76
N PHE A 205 10.55 3.86 20.20
CA PHE A 205 10.66 3.09 18.96
C PHE A 205 11.01 3.95 17.73
N ARG A 206 10.54 5.20 17.67
CA ARG A 206 10.87 6.14 16.59
C ARG A 206 12.30 6.71 16.71
N ASP A 207 12.83 6.77 17.92
CA ASP A 207 14.19 7.27 18.21
C ASP A 207 15.28 6.20 18.05
N LEU A 208 14.90 4.96 17.70
CA LEU A 208 15.84 3.91 17.31
C LEU A 208 16.66 4.32 16.08
N PRO A 209 17.90 3.79 15.92
CA PRO A 209 18.71 4.05 14.72
C PRO A 209 18.00 3.77 13.40
N LEU A 210 17.20 2.70 13.36
CA LEU A 210 16.18 2.48 12.35
C LEU A 210 14.80 2.72 12.99
N PRO A 211 14.12 3.84 12.70
CA PRO A 211 12.84 4.14 13.32
C PRO A 211 11.80 3.06 13.05
N VAL A 212 11.16 2.57 14.11
CA VAL A 212 10.07 1.60 14.02
C VAL A 212 8.75 2.33 14.28
N ILE A 213 7.82 2.26 13.32
CA ILE A 213 6.58 3.03 13.35
C ILE A 213 5.40 2.08 13.59
N GLY A 214 4.68 2.32 14.68
CA GLY A 214 3.45 1.61 15.03
C GLY A 214 2.28 2.57 15.14
N ARG A 215 1.09 2.01 15.38
CA ARG A 215 -0.16 2.77 15.54
C ARG A 215 -0.66 2.64 16.97
N ILE A 216 -1.02 3.77 17.59
CA ILE A 216 -1.72 3.75 18.88
C ILE A 216 -3.22 3.69 18.61
N ALA A 217 -3.88 2.67 19.13
CA ALA A 217 -5.33 2.48 19.07
C ALA A 217 -5.80 1.52 20.17
N ASP A 218 -7.03 1.72 20.65
CA ASP A 218 -7.66 0.85 21.66
C ASP A 218 -6.77 0.62 22.89
N ASP A 219 -6.21 1.72 23.41
CA ASP A 219 -5.30 1.74 24.56
C ASP A 219 -4.07 0.81 24.43
N ALA A 220 -3.59 0.60 23.20
CA ALA A 220 -2.39 -0.17 22.91
C ALA A 220 -1.55 0.45 21.78
N LEU A 221 -0.25 0.12 21.76
CA LEU A 221 0.63 0.35 20.61
C LEU A 221 0.67 -0.93 19.76
N TRP A 222 0.37 -0.80 18.48
CA TRP A 222 0.28 -1.89 17.53
C TRP A 222 1.39 -1.82 16.48
N PHE A 223 2.06 -2.94 16.25
CA PHE A 223 2.97 -3.15 15.12
C PHE A 223 2.44 -4.29 14.24
N ASP A 224 1.85 -3.95 13.10
CA ASP A 224 1.50 -4.92 12.06
C ASP A 224 2.80 -5.42 11.40
N LEU A 225 3.03 -6.73 11.43
CA LEU A 225 4.30 -7.31 11.00
C LEU A 225 4.35 -7.69 9.52
N ARG A 226 3.30 -7.40 8.73
CA ARG A 226 3.26 -7.69 7.29
C ARG A 226 4.53 -7.25 6.56
N CYS A 227 5.02 -6.05 6.85
CA CYS A 227 6.17 -5.43 6.18
C CYS A 227 7.52 -5.70 6.88
N LEU A 228 7.57 -6.51 7.94
CA LEU A 228 8.83 -6.87 8.60
C LEU A 228 9.49 -8.05 7.87
N GLU A 229 10.55 -7.77 7.11
CA GLU A 229 11.30 -8.78 6.35
C GLU A 229 12.61 -9.22 7.02
N ASP A 230 13.34 -8.27 7.63
CA ASP A 230 14.63 -8.54 8.25
C ASP A 230 14.50 -8.63 9.78
N GLU A 231 14.19 -9.84 10.25
CA GLU A 231 14.09 -10.17 11.69
C GLU A 231 15.39 -9.83 12.43
N GLY A 232 16.54 -10.14 11.82
CA GLY A 232 17.85 -9.97 12.45
C GLY A 232 18.16 -8.49 12.71
N SER A 233 18.03 -7.66 11.68
CA SER A 233 18.25 -6.21 11.82
C SER A 233 17.23 -5.57 12.76
N PHE A 234 15.99 -6.04 12.78
CA PHE A 234 14.99 -5.57 13.75
C PHE A 234 15.42 -5.87 15.19
N VAL A 235 15.82 -7.11 15.48
CA VAL A 235 16.28 -7.51 16.82
C VAL A 235 17.55 -6.76 17.24
N GLU A 236 18.52 -6.58 16.32
CA GLU A 236 19.72 -5.77 16.60
C GLU A 236 19.38 -4.31 16.92
N ASN A 237 18.41 -3.75 16.20
CA ASN A 237 17.94 -2.39 16.41
C ASN A 237 17.28 -2.21 17.80
N LEU A 238 16.52 -3.20 18.28
CA LEU A 238 15.88 -3.18 19.61
C LEU A 238 16.89 -3.08 20.77
N LYS A 239 18.15 -3.49 20.58
CA LYS A 239 19.21 -3.33 21.60
C LYS A 239 19.47 -1.87 21.98
N LYS A 240 19.02 -0.91 21.16
CA LYS A 240 19.12 0.53 21.42
C LYS A 240 17.82 1.12 21.96
N LEU A 241 16.79 0.32 22.20
CA LEU A 241 15.51 0.80 22.70
C LEU A 241 15.67 1.26 24.14
N ASP A 242 15.39 2.55 24.36
CA ASP A 242 15.36 3.16 25.69
C ASP A 242 13.93 3.67 25.99
N VAL A 243 13.27 2.98 26.90
CA VAL A 243 11.89 3.28 27.33
C VAL A 243 11.87 4.10 28.63
N SER A 244 13.06 4.42 29.19
CA SER A 244 13.25 5.12 30.47
C SER A 244 12.86 6.59 30.47
#